data_AF-A0AAE9AGB1-F1
#
_entry.id   AF-A0AAE9AGB1-F1
#
_cell.length_a   1.000
_cell.length_b   1.000
_cell.length_c   1.000
_cell.angle_alpha   90.00
_cell.angle_beta   90.00
_cell.angle_gamma   90.00
#
_symmetry.space_group_name_H-M   'P 1'
#
loop_
_entity.id
_entity.type
_entity.pdbx_description
1 polymer ?
#
loop_
_entity_poly.entity_id
_entity_poly.type
_entity_poly.pdbx_seq_one_letter_code
_entity_poly.pdbx_strand_id
1 'polypeptide(L)'
;MEYCSTKQISTFVLALIGFSILVFFIEEYTEESEMDAEMEMKKAFYNKEHSKPAENGLGKAIEYPIEECWKHEPFQVVTQCLPCKEFEIKAIKAAHCLKTGYFDRVNCSKSSTTVLRPCPSPRESRRHEFYFFYFLNSLILILSYLSTIQRKNQLDRAVYQRLPQHF
;
A
#
# COMPACT_ATOMS: atom_id res chain seq x y z
N MET A 1 0.94 28.70 38.91
CA MET A 1 0.47 27.33 38.60
C MET A 1 0.62 26.96 37.11
N GLU A 2 1.52 27.59 36.35
CA GLU A 2 1.64 27.33 34.89
C GLU A 2 2.61 26.19 34.53
N TYR A 3 3.51 25.83 35.45
CA TYR A 3 4.56 24.82 35.20
C TYR A 3 4.00 23.40 34.94
N CYS A 4 2.81 23.09 35.46
CA CYS A 4 2.16 21.78 35.28
C CYS A 4 1.52 21.63 33.88
N SER A 5 0.96 22.72 33.33
CA SER A 5 0.34 22.75 31.99
C SER A 5 1.39 22.64 30.88
N THR A 6 2.50 23.37 31.04
CA THR A 6 3.58 23.43 30.03
C THR A 6 4.25 22.07 29.84
N LYS A 7 4.39 21.26 30.90
CA LYS A 7 4.92 19.89 30.81
C LYS A 7 3.98 18.96 30.06
N GLN A 8 2.67 19.02 30.31
CA GLN A 8 1.70 18.20 29.59
C GLN A 8 1.61 18.55 28.10
N ILE A 9 1.65 19.85 27.77
CA ILE A 9 1.67 20.32 26.38
C ILE A 9 2.95 19.86 25.68
N SER A 10 4.10 19.99 26.35
CA SER A 10 5.39 19.51 25.85
C SER A 10 5.39 18.00 25.60
N THR A 11 4.84 17.20 26.51
CA THR A 11 4.70 15.75 26.32
C THR A 11 3.80 15.41 25.13
N PHE A 12 2.71 16.15 24.92
CA PHE A 12 1.80 15.90 23.79
C PHE A 12 2.45 16.23 22.45
N VAL A 13 3.19 17.34 22.37
CA VAL A 13 3.94 17.74 21.17
C VAL A 13 5.03 16.71 20.85
N LEU A 14 5.78 16.24 21.86
CA LEU A 14 6.78 15.19 21.67
C LEU A 14 6.16 13.86 21.23
N ALA A 15 4.99 13.49 21.78
CA ALA A 15 4.27 12.30 21.37
C ALA A 15 3.77 12.39 19.91
N LEU A 16 3.27 13.56 19.49
CA LEU A 16 2.85 13.79 18.11
C LEU A 16 4.03 13.74 17.14
N ILE A 17 5.16 14.36 17.49
CA ILE A 17 6.39 14.29 16.68
C ILE A 17 6.87 12.84 16.57
N GLY A 18 6.91 12.10 17.67
CA GLY A 18 7.28 10.68 17.67
C GLY A 18 6.34 9.83 16.82
N PHE A 19 5.03 10.11 16.87
CA PHE A 19 4.05 9.41 16.05
C PHE A 19 4.19 9.75 14.56
N SER A 20 4.40 11.01 14.20
CA SER A 20 4.66 11.42 12.81
C SER A 20 5.92 10.75 12.25
N ILE A 21 6.98 10.65 13.06
CA ILE A 21 8.20 9.93 12.69
C ILE A 21 7.90 8.43 12.51
N LEU A 22 7.13 7.83 13.41
CA LEU A 22 6.75 6.42 13.32
C LEU A 22 5.91 6.13 12.07
N VAL A 23 4.97 7.00 11.71
CA VAL A 23 4.19 6.89 10.46
C VAL A 23 5.10 6.96 9.24
N PHE A 24 6.02 7.93 9.20
CA PHE A 24 7.03 8.02 8.13
C PHE A 24 7.84 6.74 8.00
N PHE A 25 8.31 6.19 9.13
CA PHE A 25 9.01 4.91 9.11
C PHE A 25 8.12 3.77 8.62
N ILE A 26 6.86 3.69 9.05
CA ILE A 26 5.95 2.64 8.56
C ILE A 26 5.72 2.78 7.05
N GLU A 27 5.52 3.99 6.54
CA GLU A 27 5.37 4.24 5.10
C GLU A 27 6.63 3.81 4.34
N GLU A 28 7.81 4.23 4.79
CA GLU A 28 9.11 3.84 4.22
C GLU A 28 9.33 2.31 4.27
N TYR A 29 9.08 1.67 5.42
CA TYR A 29 9.19 0.21 5.59
C TYR A 29 8.20 -0.54 4.71
N THR A 30 7.00 0.01 4.51
CA THR A 30 5.99 -0.60 3.64
C THR A 30 6.44 -0.52 2.19
N GLU A 31 6.95 0.63 1.75
CA GLU A 31 7.48 0.83 0.40
C GLU A 31 8.69 -0.07 0.12
N GLU A 32 9.64 -0.19 1.07
CA GLU A 32 10.75 -1.14 0.98
C GLU A 32 10.27 -2.60 0.92
N SER A 33 9.27 -2.98 1.72
CA SER A 33 8.77 -4.36 1.75
C SER A 33 8.08 -4.79 0.45
N GLU A 34 7.37 -3.87 -0.22
CA GLU A 34 6.78 -4.13 -1.53
C GLU A 34 7.87 -4.29 -2.61
N MET A 35 8.91 -3.46 -2.53
CA MET A 35 10.05 -3.51 -3.45
C MET A 35 10.86 -4.82 -3.30
N ASP A 36 11.09 -5.27 -2.07
CA ASP A 36 11.79 -6.51 -1.77
C ASP A 36 11.00 -7.74 -2.21
N ALA A 37 9.68 -7.76 -1.97
CA ALA A 37 8.81 -8.83 -2.46
C ALA A 37 8.83 -8.92 -4.00
N GLU A 38 8.82 -7.79 -4.69
CA GLU A 38 8.97 -7.75 -6.15
C GLU A 38 10.38 -8.23 -6.59
N MET A 39 11.42 -7.84 -5.86
CA MET A 39 12.80 -8.23 -6.16
C MET A 39 13.04 -9.74 -5.94
N GLU A 40 12.53 -10.32 -4.86
CA GLU A 40 12.63 -11.75 -4.60
C GLU A 40 11.87 -12.57 -5.64
N MET A 41 10.68 -12.12 -6.03
CA MET A 41 9.93 -12.73 -7.13
C MET A 41 10.74 -12.71 -8.43
N LYS A 42 11.37 -11.57 -8.77
CA LYS A 42 12.24 -11.43 -9.95
C LYS A 42 13.49 -12.32 -9.86
N LYS A 43 14.14 -12.42 -8.69
CA LYS A 43 15.30 -13.29 -8.47
C LYS A 43 14.95 -14.77 -8.59
N ALA A 44 13.82 -15.18 -8.02
CA ALA A 44 13.33 -16.56 -8.12
C ALA A 44 13.00 -16.93 -9.57
N PHE A 45 12.43 -15.99 -10.33
CA PHE A 45 12.18 -16.16 -11.76
C PHE A 45 13.49 -16.28 -12.56
N TYR A 46 14.44 -15.36 -12.32
CA TYR A 46 15.76 -15.38 -12.98
C TYR A 46 16.54 -16.67 -12.73
N ASN A 47 16.62 -17.12 -11.47
CA ASN A 47 17.31 -18.37 -11.11
C ASN A 47 16.63 -19.60 -11.72
N LYS A 48 15.29 -19.61 -11.82
CA LYS A 48 14.55 -20.71 -12.45
C LYS A 48 14.81 -20.80 -13.96
N GLU A 49 15.07 -19.68 -14.62
CA GLU A 49 15.41 -19.66 -16.05
C GLU A 49 16.86 -20.08 -16.30
N HIS A 50 17.80 -19.65 -15.44
CA HIS A 50 19.23 -19.95 -15.56
C HIS A 50 19.68 -21.31 -15.02
N SER A 51 18.87 -21.99 -14.18
CA SER A 51 19.19 -23.33 -13.64
C SER A 51 18.74 -24.48 -14.53
N LYS A 52 18.07 -24.22 -15.65
CA LYS A 52 17.81 -25.26 -16.66
C LYS A 52 19.13 -25.57 -17.38
N PRO A 53 19.62 -26.82 -17.34
CA PRO A 53 20.81 -27.17 -18.09
C PRO A 53 20.55 -26.97 -19.58
N ALA A 54 21.55 -26.47 -20.30
CA ALA A 54 21.55 -26.45 -21.76
C ALA A 54 21.52 -27.89 -22.26
N GLU A 55 20.32 -28.43 -22.43
CA GLU A 55 20.12 -29.75 -23.00
C GLU A 55 20.40 -29.67 -24.49
N ASN A 56 21.62 -30.05 -24.87
CA ASN A 56 21.97 -30.36 -26.25
C ASN A 56 21.11 -31.54 -26.71
N GLY A 57 20.07 -31.27 -27.49
CA GLY A 57 19.31 -32.30 -28.17
C GLY A 57 17.88 -31.88 -28.48
N LEU A 58 17.62 -31.52 -29.73
CA LEU A 58 16.32 -31.64 -30.40
C LEU A 58 15.08 -31.40 -29.49
N GLY A 59 15.03 -30.24 -28.84
CA GLY A 59 13.92 -29.85 -27.98
C GLY A 59 12.88 -29.10 -28.80
N LYS A 60 11.73 -29.73 -29.01
CA LYS A 60 10.51 -29.14 -29.59
C LYS A 60 10.27 -27.77 -28.93
N ALA A 61 10.40 -26.68 -29.70
CA ALA A 61 9.99 -25.35 -29.24
C ALA A 61 8.52 -25.45 -28.82
N ILE A 62 8.25 -25.35 -27.51
CA ILE A 62 6.87 -25.17 -27.05
C ILE A 62 6.55 -23.73 -27.42
N GLU A 63 5.94 -23.56 -28.58
CA GLU A 63 5.35 -22.33 -29.04
C GLU A 63 4.15 -22.03 -28.12
N TYR A 64 4.42 -21.35 -27.00
CA TYR A 64 3.34 -20.78 -26.20
C TYR A 64 2.73 -19.61 -26.98
N PRO A 65 1.42 -19.40 -26.86
CA PRO A 65 0.78 -18.24 -27.44
C PRO A 65 1.48 -16.97 -26.95
N ILE A 66 1.90 -16.11 -27.89
CA ILE A 66 2.67 -14.88 -27.61
C ILE A 66 1.96 -14.02 -26.56
N GLU A 67 0.63 -14.05 -26.55
CA GLU A 67 -0.30 -13.43 -25.59
C GLU A 67 -0.09 -13.81 -24.10
N GLU A 68 0.65 -14.89 -23.82
CA GLU A 68 1.03 -15.29 -22.45
C GLU A 68 2.53 -15.21 -22.15
N CYS A 69 3.30 -14.44 -22.91
CA CYS A 69 4.76 -14.34 -22.73
C CYS A 69 5.15 -13.88 -21.31
N TRP A 70 4.32 -13.08 -20.65
CA TRP A 70 4.52 -12.60 -19.27
C TRP A 70 4.50 -13.71 -18.20
N LYS A 71 4.03 -14.92 -18.52
CA LYS A 71 4.09 -16.08 -17.61
C LYS A 71 5.38 -16.88 -17.73
N HIS A 72 6.06 -16.76 -18.86
CA HIS A 72 7.14 -17.67 -19.27
C HIS A 72 8.48 -16.97 -19.46
N GLU A 73 8.49 -15.63 -19.53
CA GLU A 73 9.68 -14.81 -19.76
C GLU A 73 9.72 -13.61 -18.79
N PRO A 74 10.92 -13.05 -18.54
CA PRO A 74 11.02 -11.80 -17.81
C PRO A 74 10.42 -10.66 -18.65
N PHE A 75 9.53 -9.88 -18.05
CA PHE A 75 8.85 -8.77 -18.70
C PHE A 75 9.08 -7.46 -17.95
N GLN A 76 9.02 -6.36 -18.68
CA GLN A 76 9.04 -5.02 -18.14
C GLN A 76 7.64 -4.39 -18.25
N VAL A 77 7.14 -3.79 -17.18
CA VAL A 77 5.88 -3.04 -17.22
C VAL A 77 6.13 -1.71 -17.91
N VAL A 78 5.51 -1.52 -19.07
CA VAL A 78 5.58 -0.27 -19.85
C VAL A 78 4.50 0.70 -19.41
N THR A 79 3.32 0.18 -19.05
CA THR A 79 2.23 1.02 -18.54
C THR A 79 1.44 0.25 -17.50
N GLN A 80 1.27 0.85 -16.33
CA GLN A 80 0.66 0.22 -15.17
C GLN A 80 -0.84 0.55 -15.07
N CYS A 81 -1.65 -0.49 -15.07
CA CYS A 81 -3.02 -0.56 -14.57
C CYS A 81 -3.99 0.50 -15.14
N LEU A 82 -4.09 0.56 -16.47
CA LEU A 82 -5.03 1.44 -17.16
C LEU A 82 -6.45 0.85 -17.17
N PRO A 83 -7.49 1.70 -17.14
CA PRO A 83 -8.85 1.24 -17.32
C PRO A 83 -9.08 0.77 -18.75
N CYS A 84 -9.73 -0.38 -18.90
CA CYS A 84 -10.20 -0.87 -20.18
C CYS A 84 -11.29 0.04 -20.74
N LYS A 85 -11.37 0.17 -22.07
CA LYS A 85 -12.42 0.97 -22.68
C LYS A 85 -13.74 0.18 -22.70
N GLU A 86 -14.88 0.86 -22.56
CA GLU A 86 -16.18 0.17 -22.41
C GLU A 86 -16.52 -0.80 -23.56
N PHE A 87 -16.06 -0.51 -24.77
CA PHE A 87 -16.26 -1.39 -25.92
C PHE A 87 -15.47 -2.71 -25.79
N GLU A 88 -14.28 -2.67 -25.18
CA GLU A 88 -13.43 -3.86 -25.00
C GLU A 88 -14.04 -4.80 -23.97
N ILE A 89 -14.70 -4.23 -22.97
CA ILE A 89 -15.41 -4.96 -21.93
C ILE A 89 -16.72 -5.55 -22.47
N LYS A 90 -17.54 -4.73 -23.13
CA LYS A 90 -18.92 -5.11 -23.50
C LYS A 90 -19.01 -5.85 -24.84
N ALA A 91 -18.27 -5.40 -25.86
CA ALA A 91 -18.38 -5.93 -27.22
C ALA A 91 -17.34 -7.01 -27.51
N ILE A 92 -16.08 -6.75 -27.17
CA ILE A 92 -14.96 -7.67 -27.47
C ILE A 92 -14.79 -8.73 -26.38
N LYS A 93 -15.23 -8.43 -25.15
CA LYS A 93 -15.03 -9.28 -23.96
C LYS A 93 -13.57 -9.71 -23.85
N ALA A 94 -12.67 -8.73 -23.97
CA ALA A 94 -11.24 -9.02 -24.02
C ALA A 94 -10.78 -9.72 -22.73
N ALA A 95 -10.03 -10.82 -22.87
CA ALA A 95 -9.65 -11.69 -21.75
C ALA A 95 -8.91 -10.94 -20.63
N HIS A 96 -8.13 -9.92 -20.97
CA HIS A 96 -7.38 -9.07 -20.03
C HIS A 96 -8.27 -8.08 -19.26
N CYS A 97 -9.50 -7.82 -19.72
CA CYS A 97 -10.43 -6.85 -19.11
C CYS A 97 -11.58 -7.48 -18.32
N LEU A 98 -11.87 -8.77 -18.54
CA LEU A 98 -13.07 -9.42 -18.00
C LEU A 98 -13.09 -9.53 -16.47
N LYS A 99 -11.92 -9.68 -15.83
CA LYS A 99 -11.84 -9.96 -14.40
C LYS A 99 -11.92 -8.68 -13.54
N THR A 100 -11.15 -7.65 -13.91
CA THR A 100 -10.98 -6.44 -13.10
C THR A 100 -11.38 -5.17 -13.83
N GLY A 101 -11.47 -5.18 -15.16
CA GLY A 101 -11.67 -3.99 -15.98
C GLY A 101 -10.43 -3.10 -16.12
N TYR A 102 -9.25 -3.56 -15.65
CA TYR A 102 -7.97 -2.86 -15.77
C TYR A 102 -6.90 -3.77 -16.38
N PHE A 103 -5.97 -3.17 -17.12
CA PHE A 103 -4.88 -3.89 -17.78
C PHE A 103 -3.53 -3.21 -17.61
N ASP A 104 -2.47 -4.02 -17.58
CA ASP A 104 -1.08 -3.58 -17.72
C ASP A 104 -0.61 -3.82 -19.16
N ARG A 105 0.22 -2.90 -19.67
CA ARG A 105 1.03 -3.13 -20.87
C ARG A 105 2.41 -3.59 -20.44
N VAL A 106 2.78 -4.79 -20.84
CA VAL A 106 4.09 -5.36 -20.52
C VAL A 106 4.84 -5.69 -21.80
N ASN A 107 6.15 -5.44 -21.79
CA ASN A 107 7.05 -5.82 -22.88
C ASN A 107 7.85 -7.05 -22.45
N CYS A 108 7.72 -8.13 -23.18
CA CYS A 108 8.45 -9.37 -22.89
C CYS A 108 9.86 -9.28 -23.45
N SER A 109 10.86 -9.59 -22.63
CA SER A 109 12.27 -9.31 -22.96
C SER A 109 12.82 -10.25 -24.04
N LYS A 110 12.30 -11.47 -24.14
CA LYS A 110 12.84 -12.52 -25.02
C LYS A 110 12.06 -12.64 -26.32
N SER A 111 10.74 -12.43 -26.30
CA SER A 111 9.95 -12.29 -27.54
C SER A 111 9.98 -10.88 -28.13
N SER A 112 10.40 -9.86 -27.37
CA SER A 112 10.33 -8.43 -27.74
C SER A 112 8.92 -7.95 -28.15
N THR A 113 7.89 -8.64 -27.66
CA THR A 113 6.48 -8.32 -27.95
C THR A 113 5.80 -7.63 -26.77
N THR A 114 4.97 -6.64 -27.09
CA THR A 114 4.10 -6.00 -26.09
C THR A 114 2.80 -6.78 -25.95
N VAL A 115 2.45 -7.19 -24.73
CA VAL A 115 1.22 -7.90 -24.41
C VAL A 115 0.44 -7.21 -23.29
N LEU A 116 -0.85 -7.49 -23.25
CA LEU A 116 -1.79 -6.91 -22.28
C LEU A 116 -2.16 -7.97 -21.25
N ARG A 117 -1.98 -7.68 -19.97
CA ARG A 117 -2.36 -8.59 -18.88
C ARG A 117 -3.36 -7.92 -17.93
N PRO A 118 -4.24 -8.68 -17.25
CA PRO A 118 -5.13 -8.12 -16.24
C PRO A 118 -4.36 -7.62 -15.01
N CYS A 119 -4.78 -6.49 -14.45
CA CYS A 119 -4.22 -5.90 -13.23
C CYS A 119 -5.33 -5.67 -12.18
N PRO A 120 -5.09 -5.90 -10.87
CA PRO A 120 -6.04 -5.54 -9.81
C PRO A 120 -6.28 -4.03 -9.80
N SER A 121 -7.50 -3.57 -9.50
CA SER A 121 -7.78 -2.13 -9.61
C SER A 121 -6.85 -1.32 -8.67
N PRO A 122 -6.34 -0.16 -9.12
CA PRO A 122 -5.45 0.65 -8.28
C PRO A 122 -6.13 1.13 -6.99
N ARG A 123 -7.47 1.21 -6.97
CA ARG A 123 -8.27 1.51 -5.77
C ARG A 123 -8.26 0.37 -4.75
N GLU A 124 -8.10 -0.87 -5.20
CA GLU A 124 -8.11 -2.04 -4.35
C GLU A 124 -6.74 -2.27 -3.72
N SER A 125 -5.65 -2.02 -4.46
CA SER A 125 -4.28 -2.05 -3.92
C SER A 125 -4.11 -1.05 -2.79
N ARG A 126 -4.52 0.21 -2.99
CA ARG A 126 -4.37 1.29 -1.99
C ARG A 126 -5.39 1.22 -0.83
N ARG A 127 -6.29 0.23 -0.86
CA ARG A 127 -7.38 0.13 0.11
C ARG A 127 -6.86 -0.19 1.51
N HIS A 128 -5.84 -1.04 1.60
CA HIS A 128 -5.27 -1.47 2.87
C HIS A 128 -4.55 -0.32 3.59
N GLU A 129 -3.71 0.44 2.86
CA GLU A 129 -3.04 1.65 3.37
C GLU A 129 -4.06 2.66 3.92
N PHE A 130 -5.11 2.93 3.14
CA PHE A 130 -6.15 3.87 3.54
C PHE A 130 -6.84 3.46 4.85
N TYR A 131 -7.23 2.18 4.99
CA TYR A 131 -7.89 1.72 6.20
C TYR A 131 -6.97 1.69 7.41
N PHE A 132 -5.70 1.34 7.22
CA PHE A 132 -4.71 1.36 8.30
C PHE A 132 -4.50 2.79 8.80
N PHE A 133 -4.26 3.74 7.90
CA PHE A 133 -4.16 5.16 8.23
C PHE A 133 -5.42 5.69 8.91
N TYR A 134 -6.60 5.36 8.37
CA TYR A 134 -7.89 5.77 8.93
C TYR A 134 -8.08 5.25 10.36
N PHE A 135 -7.73 3.98 10.61
CA PHE A 135 -7.84 3.37 11.94
C PHE A 135 -6.92 4.04 12.94
N LEU A 136 -5.66 4.29 12.58
CA LEU A 136 -4.70 4.97 13.45
C LEU A 136 -5.15 6.39 13.81
N ASN A 137 -5.60 7.17 12.83
CA ASN A 137 -6.10 8.53 13.07
C ASN A 137 -7.36 8.53 13.94
N SER A 138 -8.26 7.57 13.74
CA SER A 138 -9.45 7.40 14.56
C SER A 138 -9.09 7.11 16.03
N LEU A 139 -8.12 6.22 16.27
CA LEU A 139 -7.62 5.96 17.63
C LEU A 139 -7.02 7.20 18.29
N ILE A 140 -6.21 7.96 17.55
CA ILE A 140 -5.61 9.20 18.07
C ILE A 140 -6.67 10.24 18.43
N LEU A 141 -7.72 10.36 17.60
CA LEU A 141 -8.83 11.26 17.87
C LEU A 141 -9.53 10.88 19.19
N ILE A 142 -9.80 9.59 19.39
CA ILE A 142 -10.43 9.08 20.61
C ILE A 142 -9.55 9.35 21.84
N LEU A 143 -8.25 9.05 21.75
CA LEU A 143 -7.31 9.29 22.85
C LEU A 143 -7.19 10.78 23.19
N SER A 144 -7.14 11.64 22.18
CA SER A 144 -7.08 13.10 22.35
C SER A 144 -8.36 13.65 22.97
N TYR A 145 -9.52 13.12 22.58
CA TYR A 145 -10.81 13.47 23.15
C TYR A 145 -10.90 13.07 24.63
N LEU A 146 -10.51 11.84 24.98
CA LEU A 146 -10.48 11.36 26.35
C LEU A 146 -9.53 12.18 27.22
N SER A 147 -8.33 12.48 26.72
CA SER A 147 -7.36 13.34 27.40
C SER A 147 -7.95 14.73 27.69
N THR A 148 -8.65 15.31 26.71
CA THR A 148 -9.30 16.62 26.87
C THR A 148 -10.41 16.59 27.92
N ILE A 149 -11.22 15.53 27.97
CA ILE A 149 -12.25 15.35 29.00
C ILE A 149 -11.61 15.24 30.38
N GLN A 150 -10.58 14.42 30.53
CA GLN A 150 -9.88 14.28 31.81
C GLN A 150 -9.33 15.62 32.27
N ARG A 151 -8.72 16.40 31.37
CA ARG A 151 -8.22 17.74 31.68
C ARG A 151 -9.34 18.70 32.07
N LYS A 152 -10.46 18.69 31.35
CA LYS A 152 -11.65 19.48 31.68
C LYS A 152 -12.17 19.13 33.08
N ASN A 153 -12.34 17.84 33.38
CA ASN A 153 -12.82 17.37 34.68
C ASN A 153 -11.88 17.77 35.83
N GLN A 154 -10.57 17.76 35.62
CA GLN A 154 -9.61 18.24 36.62
C GLN A 154 -9.76 19.76 36.85
N LEU A 155 -9.94 20.52 35.78
CA LEU A 155 -10.13 21.98 35.86
C LEU A 155 -11.46 22.32 36.57
N ASP A 156 -12.54 21.64 36.22
CA ASP A 156 -13.85 21.83 36.85
C ASP A 156 -13.78 21.54 38.35
N ARG A 157 -13.16 20.41 38.75
CA ARG A 157 -12.94 20.10 40.17
C ARG A 157 -12.14 21.20 40.90
N ALA A 158 -11.11 21.74 40.26
CA ALA A 158 -10.32 22.83 40.84
C ALA A 158 -11.11 24.13 40.97
N VAL A 159 -12.05 24.41 40.04
CA VAL A 159 -12.96 25.56 40.12
C VAL A 159 -13.98 25.37 41.24
N TYR A 160 -14.62 24.19 41.34
CA TYR A 160 -15.58 23.89 42.41
C TYR A 160 -14.96 24.02 43.82
N GLN A 161 -13.70 23.62 44.00
CA GLN A 161 -13.00 23.79 45.28
C GLN A 161 -12.71 25.25 45.64
N ARG A 162 -12.73 26.17 44.68
CA ARG A 162 -12.48 27.60 44.88
C ARG A 162 -13.74 28.43 44.99
N LEU A 163 -14.92 27.86 44.75
CA LEU A 163 -16.17 28.55 44.99
C LEU A 163 -16.39 28.67 46.51
N PRO A 164 -16.41 29.89 47.08
CA PRO A 164 -16.78 30.05 48.47
C PRO A 164 -18.23 29.56 48.62
N GLN A 165 -18.48 28.64 49.55
CA GLN A 165 -19.83 28.36 50.00
C GLN A 165 -20.34 29.60 50.74
N HIS A 166 -20.88 30.56 49.98
CA HIS A 166 -21.72 31.60 50.52
C HIS A 166 -23.14 31.05 50.60
N PHE A 167 -23.44 30.43 51.75
CA PHE A 167 -24.79 30.30 52.30
C PHE A 167 -24.89 31.21 53.51
#